data_AF-A0A7L0G4J4-F1
#
_entry.id   AF-A0A7L0G4J4-F1
#
_cell.length_a   1.000
_cell.length_b   1.000
_cell.length_c   1.000
_cell.angle_alpha   90.00
_cell.angle_beta   90.00
_cell.angle_gamma   90.00
#
_symmetry.space_group_name_H-M   'P 1'
#
loop_
_entity.id
_entity.type
_entity.pdbx_description
1 polymer ?
#
loop_
_entity_poly.entity_id
_entity_poly.type
_entity_poly.pdbx_seq_one_letter_code
_entity_poly.pdbx_strand_id
1 'polypeptide(L)'
;PFFVNRGGLPVDEPTWERMWRHVGRIHPEGDRVAQRIRGAADLPKIPIPSVPAFQPSTPIPERLEAVQRYIRELQYNHTGTQFFEIKKSRPLTGLMDLAKEMTKEALPIKCLEAVILGIYLTNNMTTLDRFPISFKTHFSGNYFRHIVLGVNFGGRYGALGISRREELMYKAPVFRTLSELIFDFEEAYRRCWHTLKKVKLGHCVSHDPHSVEQIEWKHSILDLDKLTREDFRKELERHARDMRLKIGKGTGPPSPTKDRKKDVSSPQRGQASPHRRNSRGDRRPSGEKKPADSKAMPDLNGYQIRV
;
A
#
# COMPACT_ATOMS: atom_id res chain seq x y z
N PRO A 1 1.09 18.44 -10.39
CA PRO A 1 2.28 17.55 -10.36
C PRO A 1 2.86 17.52 -8.95
N PHE A 2 3.23 16.34 -8.44
CA PHE A 2 3.86 16.18 -7.12
C PHE A 2 5.31 15.76 -7.30
N PHE A 3 6.18 16.29 -6.47
CA PHE A 3 7.61 16.03 -6.52
C PHE A 3 8.01 15.07 -5.40
N VAL A 4 9.10 14.35 -5.63
CA VAL A 4 9.70 13.45 -4.64
C VAL A 4 11.15 13.86 -4.48
N ASN A 5 11.55 14.11 -3.23
CA ASN A 5 12.94 14.31 -2.87
C ASN A 5 13.69 12.98 -2.98
N ARG A 6 14.84 12.99 -3.65
CA ARG A 6 15.69 11.81 -3.87
C ARG A 6 17.11 11.98 -3.35
N GLY A 7 17.50 13.20 -2.97
CA GLY A 7 18.85 13.54 -2.51
C GLY A 7 19.10 13.26 -1.02
N GLY A 8 18.07 12.84 -0.27
CA GLY A 8 18.15 12.72 1.18
C GLY A 8 17.93 14.06 1.88
N LEU A 9 18.37 14.14 3.15
CA LEU A 9 18.30 15.34 3.98
C LEU A 9 19.71 15.73 4.44
N PRO A 10 20.08 17.03 4.43
CA PRO A 10 19.27 18.19 4.03
C PRO A 10 18.89 18.18 2.54
N VAL A 11 17.75 18.79 2.20
CA VAL A 11 17.22 18.81 0.82
C VAL A 11 18.17 19.59 -0.09
N ASP A 12 18.51 19.01 -1.24
CA ASP A 12 19.35 19.70 -2.24
C ASP A 12 18.69 20.97 -2.79
N GLU A 13 19.52 21.94 -3.18
CA GLU A 13 19.06 23.25 -3.68
C GLU A 13 18.08 23.12 -4.87
N PRO A 14 18.32 22.27 -5.89
CA PRO A 14 17.36 22.11 -6.99
C PRO A 14 15.96 21.65 -6.53
N THR A 15 15.90 20.72 -5.58
CA THR A 15 14.63 20.21 -5.02
C THR A 15 13.97 21.24 -4.14
N TRP A 16 14.74 21.97 -3.33
CA TRP A 16 14.27 23.07 -2.50
C TRP A 16 13.63 24.19 -3.34
N GLU A 17 14.31 24.65 -4.39
CA GLU A 17 13.79 25.67 -5.30
C GLU A 17 12.55 25.21 -6.05
N ARG A 18 12.52 23.93 -6.43
CA ARG A 18 11.35 23.35 -7.12
C ARG A 18 10.13 23.27 -6.21
N MET A 19 10.34 22.99 -4.91
CA MET A 19 9.27 23.00 -3.91
C MET A 19 8.67 24.41 -3.79
N TRP A 20 9.50 25.44 -3.59
CA TRP A 20 9.01 26.82 -3.45
C TRP A 20 8.32 27.35 -4.71
N ARG A 21 8.86 27.06 -5.90
CA ARG A 21 8.19 27.37 -7.17
C ARG A 21 6.83 26.69 -7.31
N HIS A 22 6.66 25.49 -6.74
CA HIS A 22 5.37 24.82 -6.74
C HIS A 22 4.39 25.52 -5.80
N VAL A 23 4.81 25.84 -4.58
CA VAL A 23 4.01 26.57 -3.58
C VAL A 23 3.53 27.91 -4.14
N GLY A 24 4.43 28.71 -4.73
CA GLY A 24 4.09 30.00 -5.33
C GLY A 24 3.09 29.92 -6.50
N ARG A 25 3.01 28.77 -7.19
CA ARG A 25 2.01 28.55 -8.25
C ARG A 25 0.63 28.19 -7.71
N ILE A 26 0.56 27.47 -6.60
CA ILE A 26 -0.70 26.90 -6.09
C ILE A 26 -1.34 27.74 -4.98
N HIS A 27 -0.53 28.50 -4.24
CA HIS A 27 -1.03 29.28 -3.11
C HIS A 27 -1.68 30.58 -3.62
N PRO A 28 -2.84 31.01 -3.07
CA PRO A 28 -3.51 32.25 -3.50
C PRO A 28 -2.63 33.52 -3.39
N GLU A 29 -1.80 33.60 -2.35
CA GLU A 29 -0.83 34.70 -2.16
C GLU A 29 0.46 34.56 -3.01
N GLY A 30 0.56 33.50 -3.81
CA GLY A 30 1.69 33.24 -4.70
C GLY A 30 3.05 33.28 -4.01
N ASP A 31 4.01 33.96 -4.64
CA ASP A 31 5.40 34.06 -4.17
C ASP A 31 5.56 34.87 -2.86
N ARG A 32 4.52 35.62 -2.43
CA ARG A 32 4.56 36.35 -1.15
C ARG A 32 4.74 35.41 0.05
N VAL A 33 4.26 34.18 -0.06
CA VAL A 33 4.48 33.14 0.96
C VAL A 33 5.96 32.79 1.08
N ALA A 34 6.63 32.58 -0.07
CA ALA A 34 8.05 32.26 -0.10
C ALA A 34 8.88 33.42 0.45
N GLN A 35 8.57 34.67 0.08
CA GLN A 35 9.24 35.87 0.59
C GLN A 35 9.11 36.02 2.11
N ARG A 36 7.95 35.67 2.69
CA ARG A 36 7.70 35.77 4.12
C ARG A 36 8.45 34.71 4.93
N ILE A 37 8.59 33.49 4.39
CA ILE A 37 9.13 32.36 5.15
C ILE A 37 10.64 32.17 4.89
N ARG A 38 11.10 32.33 3.65
CA ARG A 38 12.49 32.02 3.30
C ARG A 38 13.44 33.08 3.88
N GLY A 39 14.38 32.64 4.71
CA GLY A 39 15.37 33.52 5.35
C GLY A 39 14.84 34.30 6.55
N ALA A 40 13.58 34.09 6.95
CA ALA A 40 13.02 34.68 8.15
C ALA A 40 13.73 34.16 9.41
N ALA A 41 14.10 35.07 10.31
CA ALA A 41 14.85 34.76 11.53
C ALA A 41 13.93 34.44 12.74
N ASP A 42 12.63 34.68 12.60
CA ASP A 42 11.60 34.58 13.64
C ASP A 42 10.67 33.37 13.46
N LEU A 43 11.03 32.41 12.60
CA LEU A 43 10.24 31.21 12.42
C LEU A 43 10.20 30.38 13.73
N PRO A 44 9.01 29.88 14.12
CA PRO A 44 8.88 29.07 15.32
C PRO A 44 9.68 27.78 15.15
N LYS A 45 10.49 27.45 16.17
CA LYS A 45 11.15 26.15 16.24
C LYS A 45 10.10 25.07 16.50
N ILE A 46 9.95 24.14 15.56
CA ILE A 46 9.01 23.04 15.68
C ILE A 46 9.58 22.00 16.66
N PRO A 47 8.85 21.64 17.73
CA PRO A 47 9.30 20.59 18.64
C PRO A 47 9.27 19.23 17.93
N ILE A 48 10.32 18.42 18.14
CA ILE A 48 10.38 17.07 17.60
C ILE A 48 9.45 16.18 18.43
N PRO A 49 8.41 15.56 17.83
CA PRO A 49 7.51 14.67 18.56
C PRO A 49 8.28 13.45 19.06
N SER A 50 7.98 13.02 20.29
CA SER A 50 8.63 11.85 20.88
C SER A 50 8.06 10.56 20.30
N VAL A 51 8.94 9.68 19.81
CA VAL A 51 8.55 8.36 19.32
C VAL A 51 7.87 7.58 20.46
N PRO A 52 6.66 7.03 20.27
CA PRO A 52 5.93 6.39 21.35
C PRO A 52 6.65 5.11 21.81
N ALA A 53 6.86 5.01 23.12
CA ALA A 53 7.37 3.83 23.80
C ALA A 53 6.26 3.20 24.65
N PHE A 54 6.18 1.87 24.65
CA PHE A 54 5.08 1.16 25.30
C PHE A 54 5.61 0.25 26.41
N GLN A 55 4.96 0.31 27.57
CA GLN A 55 5.18 -0.71 28.58
C GLN A 55 4.55 -2.03 28.12
N PRO A 56 5.09 -3.20 28.51
CA PRO A 56 4.50 -4.49 28.16
C PRO A 56 3.04 -4.65 28.59
N SER A 57 2.63 -3.96 29.67
CA SER A 57 1.27 -3.95 30.22
C SER A 57 0.28 -3.09 29.42
N THR A 58 0.74 -2.11 28.62
CA THR A 58 -0.15 -1.21 27.87
C THR A 58 -0.98 -2.01 26.86
N PRO A 59 -2.31 -1.92 26.83
CA PRO A 59 -3.15 -2.62 25.86
C PRO A 59 -2.88 -2.20 24.41
N ILE A 60 -2.95 -3.14 23.46
CA ILE A 60 -2.70 -2.86 22.03
C ILE A 60 -3.55 -1.71 21.47
N PRO A 61 -4.86 -1.58 21.77
CA PRO A 61 -5.65 -0.44 21.28
C PRO A 61 -5.07 0.92 21.68
N GLU A 62 -4.62 1.06 22.93
CA GLU A 62 -4.01 2.30 23.44
C GLU A 62 -2.66 2.56 22.75
N ARG A 63 -1.86 1.51 22.50
CA ARG A 63 -0.62 1.64 21.72
C ARG A 63 -0.91 2.13 20.30
N LEU A 64 -1.93 1.59 19.64
CA LEU A 64 -2.34 2.01 18.29
C LEU A 64 -2.80 3.46 18.26
N GLU A 65 -3.53 3.92 19.27
CA GLU A 65 -3.91 5.34 19.40
C GLU A 65 -2.69 6.25 19.55
N ALA A 66 -1.71 5.84 20.36
CA ALA A 66 -0.45 6.57 20.51
C ALA A 66 0.39 6.59 19.22
N VAL A 67 0.47 5.46 18.50
CA VAL A 67 1.10 5.41 17.16
C VAL A 67 0.40 6.37 16.21
N GLN A 68 -0.94 6.35 16.18
CA GLN A 68 -1.70 7.25 15.31
C GLN A 68 -1.54 8.72 15.69
N ARG A 69 -1.46 9.03 16.99
CA ARG A 69 -1.20 10.39 17.50
C ARG A 69 0.16 10.90 17.01
N TYR A 70 1.20 10.09 17.15
CA TYR A 70 2.54 10.40 16.63
C TYR A 70 2.52 10.65 15.11
N ILE A 71 1.83 9.80 14.34
CA ILE A 71 1.65 10.00 12.89
C ILE A 71 0.97 11.34 12.58
N ARG A 72 -0.01 11.76 13.39
CA ARG A 72 -0.69 13.06 13.21
C ARG A 72 0.18 14.25 13.58
N GLU A 73 1.01 14.12 14.61
CA GLU A 73 1.95 15.17 15.04
C GLU A 73 2.98 15.51 13.96
N LEU A 74 3.35 14.53 13.12
CA LEU A 74 4.17 14.78 11.92
C LEU A 74 3.45 15.61 10.85
N GLN A 75 2.11 15.66 10.88
CA GLN A 75 1.24 16.36 9.93
C GLN A 75 1.21 15.75 8.52
N TYR A 76 0.07 15.98 7.84
CA TYR A 76 -0.07 15.60 6.44
C TYR A 76 0.74 16.58 5.56
N ASN A 77 1.53 16.04 4.63
CA ASN A 77 2.36 16.86 3.76
C ASN A 77 1.55 17.55 2.64
N HIS A 78 1.33 18.85 2.82
CA HIS A 78 0.68 19.76 1.89
C HIS A 78 1.65 20.57 1.00
N THR A 79 2.97 20.41 1.14
CA THR A 79 3.96 21.24 0.42
C THR A 79 4.03 20.95 -1.09
N GLY A 80 3.51 19.79 -1.50
CA GLY A 80 3.62 19.31 -2.89
C GLY A 80 4.90 18.53 -3.19
N THR A 81 5.83 18.46 -2.22
CA THR A 81 7.09 17.71 -2.31
C THR A 81 7.13 16.66 -1.21
N GLN A 82 7.14 15.38 -1.59
CA GLN A 82 7.34 14.25 -0.68
C GLN A 82 8.81 14.21 -0.27
N PHE A 83 9.09 14.14 1.04
CA PHE A 83 10.45 14.24 1.57
C PHE A 83 11.19 12.89 1.60
N PHE A 84 10.47 11.78 1.78
CA PHE A 84 11.07 10.45 1.88
C PHE A 84 10.67 9.59 0.67
N GLU A 85 11.64 9.20 -0.17
CA GLU A 85 11.35 8.34 -1.33
C GLU A 85 11.05 6.89 -0.90
N ILE A 86 9.82 6.43 -1.17
CA ILE A 86 9.43 5.04 -0.94
C ILE A 86 9.37 4.28 -2.27
N LYS A 87 10.35 3.39 -2.45
CA LYS A 87 10.32 2.38 -3.51
C LYS A 87 9.63 1.13 -2.97
N LYS A 88 8.42 0.87 -3.44
CA LYS A 88 7.57 -0.26 -2.97
C LYS A 88 8.18 -1.66 -3.16
N SER A 89 9.14 -1.80 -4.07
CA SER A 89 9.87 -3.05 -4.29
C SER A 89 11.10 -3.20 -3.39
N ARG A 90 11.40 -2.23 -2.51
CA ARG A 90 12.50 -2.39 -1.54
C ARG A 90 12.13 -3.51 -0.55
N PRO A 91 13.13 -4.30 -0.13
CA PRO A 91 12.99 -5.21 1.02
C PRO A 91 12.49 -4.48 2.27
N LEU A 92 11.81 -5.20 3.17
CA LEU A 92 11.26 -4.66 4.40
C LEU A 92 12.35 -3.98 5.25
N THR A 93 13.51 -4.60 5.40
CA THR A 93 14.66 -4.02 6.13
C THR A 93 15.03 -2.60 5.67
N GLY A 94 15.15 -2.38 4.36
CA GLY A 94 15.45 -1.05 3.82
C GLY A 94 14.29 -0.05 3.96
N LEU A 95 13.06 -0.52 4.12
CA LEU A 95 11.90 0.33 4.45
C LEU A 95 11.88 0.68 5.95
N MET A 96 12.38 -0.19 6.83
CA MET A 96 12.52 0.09 8.27
C MET A 96 13.62 1.11 8.55
N ASP A 97 14.73 1.07 7.82
CA ASP A 97 15.76 2.11 7.88
C ASP A 97 15.20 3.48 7.49
N LEU A 98 14.40 3.53 6.42
CA LEU A 98 13.71 4.75 6.01
C LEU A 98 12.71 5.23 7.06
N ALA A 99 11.95 4.34 7.70
CA ALA A 99 11.04 4.71 8.77
C ALA A 99 11.79 5.31 9.98
N LYS A 100 12.95 4.75 10.31
CA LYS A 100 13.84 5.27 11.36
C LYS A 100 14.40 6.65 11.00
N GLU A 101 14.63 6.93 9.72
CA GLU A 101 14.98 8.28 9.26
C GLU A 101 13.79 9.23 9.44
N MET A 102 12.57 8.82 9.08
CA MET A 102 11.36 9.64 9.29
C MET A 102 11.17 10.05 10.75
N THR A 103 11.49 9.18 11.71
CA THR A 103 11.36 9.52 13.14
C THR A 103 12.43 10.48 13.64
N LYS A 104 13.62 10.47 13.04
CA LYS A 104 14.71 11.39 13.39
C LYS A 104 14.49 12.78 12.80
N GLU A 105 14.07 12.82 11.54
CA GLU A 105 13.94 14.05 10.76
C GLU A 105 12.60 14.76 11.00
N ALA A 106 11.58 14.01 11.45
CA ALA A 106 10.28 14.52 11.90
C ALA A 106 9.59 15.50 10.92
N LEU A 107 9.67 15.21 9.62
CA LEU A 107 9.04 16.02 8.57
C LEU A 107 7.62 15.55 8.24
N PRO A 108 6.77 16.41 7.64
CA PRO A 108 5.45 16.03 7.17
C PRO A 108 5.45 14.87 6.17
N ILE A 109 4.49 13.96 6.36
CA ILE A 109 4.38 12.70 5.62
C ILE A 109 3.05 12.58 4.85
N LYS A 110 2.98 11.64 3.92
CA LYS A 110 1.77 11.26 3.19
C LYS A 110 1.36 9.83 3.50
N CYS A 111 0.26 9.38 2.90
CA CYS A 111 -0.35 8.10 3.23
C CYS A 111 0.58 6.89 3.03
N LEU A 112 1.48 6.88 2.03
CA LEU A 112 2.42 5.77 1.85
C LEU A 112 3.54 5.77 2.92
N GLU A 113 4.04 6.94 3.30
CA GLU A 113 5.03 7.11 4.38
C GLU A 113 4.43 6.69 5.72
N ALA A 114 3.18 7.09 6.01
CA ALA A 114 2.47 6.66 7.20
C ALA A 114 2.26 5.16 7.29
N VAL A 115 2.08 4.45 6.17
CA VAL A 115 1.99 2.98 6.15
C VAL A 115 3.32 2.35 6.57
N ILE A 116 4.44 2.82 6.01
CA ILE A 116 5.77 2.32 6.35
C ILE A 116 6.12 2.62 7.81
N LEU A 117 5.84 3.85 8.26
CA LEU A 117 6.04 4.26 9.64
C LEU A 117 5.15 3.47 10.60
N GLY A 118 3.88 3.23 10.24
CA GLY A 118 2.96 2.41 11.02
C GLY A 118 3.47 0.98 11.20
N ILE A 119 4.04 0.36 10.15
CA ILE A 119 4.69 -0.95 10.22
C ILE A 119 5.86 -0.89 11.22
N TYR A 120 6.76 0.07 11.06
CA TYR A 120 7.92 0.24 11.93
C TYR A 120 7.55 0.35 13.42
N LEU A 121 6.58 1.22 13.75
CA LEU A 121 6.16 1.51 15.12
C LEU A 121 5.37 0.37 15.79
N THR A 122 4.97 -0.65 15.02
CA THR A 122 4.15 -1.77 15.50
C THR A 122 4.83 -3.13 15.36
N ASN A 123 6.11 -3.18 14.95
CA ASN A 123 6.85 -4.44 14.81
C ASN A 123 6.88 -5.27 16.10
N ASN A 124 6.98 -4.63 17.27
CA ASN A 124 7.02 -5.30 18.57
C ASN A 124 5.65 -5.79 19.08
N MET A 125 4.56 -5.55 18.33
CA MET A 125 3.21 -5.98 18.67
C MET A 125 2.88 -7.31 17.98
N THR A 126 3.47 -8.42 18.43
CA THR A 126 3.39 -9.73 17.74
C THR A 126 1.99 -10.32 17.62
N THR A 127 1.02 -9.84 18.41
CA THR A 127 -0.39 -10.24 18.33
C THR A 127 -1.22 -9.38 17.36
N LEU A 128 -0.58 -8.44 16.66
CA LEU A 128 -1.21 -7.50 15.75
C LEU A 128 -0.79 -7.80 14.31
N ASP A 129 -1.70 -8.37 13.52
CA ASP A 129 -1.48 -8.50 12.09
C ASP A 129 -1.58 -7.14 11.41
N ARG A 130 -0.72 -6.88 10.42
CA ARG A 130 -0.64 -5.60 9.70
C ARG A 130 -0.58 -5.87 8.20
N PHE A 131 -1.41 -5.21 7.41
CA PHE A 131 -1.50 -5.46 5.97
C PHE A 131 -1.91 -4.17 5.22
N PRO A 132 -1.33 -3.87 4.05
CA PRO A 132 -1.65 -2.64 3.34
C PRO A 132 -3.02 -2.73 2.65
N ILE A 133 -3.83 -1.68 2.77
CA ILE A 133 -5.12 -1.52 2.07
C ILE A 133 -5.01 -0.31 1.15
N SER A 134 -5.02 -0.53 -0.17
CA SER A 134 -5.00 0.54 -1.16
C SER A 134 -6.36 0.74 -1.81
N PHE A 135 -6.78 2.00 -1.91
CA PHE A 135 -8.00 2.42 -2.59
C PHE A 135 -7.65 3.14 -3.90
N LYS A 136 -8.42 2.86 -4.95
CA LYS A 136 -8.50 3.68 -6.17
C LYS A 136 -9.90 4.26 -6.24
N THR A 137 -10.01 5.58 -6.26
CA THR A 137 -11.30 6.29 -6.33
C THR A 137 -11.35 7.22 -7.53
N HIS A 138 -12.55 7.68 -7.87
CA HIS A 138 -12.82 8.60 -8.96
C HIS A 138 -13.60 9.80 -8.43
N PHE A 139 -13.21 11.01 -8.83
CA PHE A 139 -13.90 12.26 -8.50
C PHE A 139 -13.62 13.30 -9.58
N SER A 140 -14.64 14.01 -10.05
CA SER A 140 -14.52 15.10 -11.03
C SER A 140 -13.61 14.78 -12.23
N GLY A 141 -13.85 13.62 -12.87
CA GLY A 141 -13.09 13.15 -14.06
C GLY A 141 -11.67 12.64 -13.77
N ASN A 142 -11.23 12.64 -12.52
CA ASN A 142 -9.87 12.27 -12.14
C ASN A 142 -9.85 11.01 -11.27
N TYR A 143 -8.78 10.23 -11.42
CA TYR A 143 -8.51 9.09 -10.55
C TYR A 143 -7.55 9.46 -9.43
N PHE A 144 -7.85 8.90 -8.27
CA PHE A 144 -7.20 9.15 -7.01
C PHE A 144 -6.79 7.82 -6.40
N ARG A 145 -5.65 7.77 -5.73
CA ARG A 145 -5.15 6.58 -5.03
C ARG A 145 -4.98 6.93 -3.56
N HIS A 146 -5.16 5.98 -2.67
CA HIS A 146 -4.97 6.19 -1.25
C HIS A 146 -4.53 4.86 -0.62
N ILE A 147 -3.80 4.89 0.49
CA ILE A 147 -3.38 3.67 1.18
C ILE A 147 -3.39 3.89 2.68
N VAL A 148 -3.84 2.87 3.42
CA VAL A 148 -3.76 2.81 4.88
C VAL A 148 -3.13 1.47 5.27
N LEU A 149 -2.69 1.36 6.51
CA LEU A 149 -2.24 0.11 7.10
C LEU A 149 -3.43 -0.51 7.84
N GLY A 150 -4.06 -1.51 7.23
CA GLY A 150 -5.04 -2.34 7.90
C GLY A 150 -4.38 -3.10 9.06
N VAL A 151 -5.10 -3.19 10.17
CA VAL A 151 -4.65 -3.94 11.34
C VAL A 151 -5.73 -4.93 11.78
N ASN A 152 -5.31 -6.07 12.33
CA ASN A 152 -6.21 -7.05 12.94
C ASN A 152 -5.65 -7.47 14.31
N PHE A 153 -6.44 -7.25 15.35
CA PHE A 153 -6.11 -7.62 16.74
C PHE A 153 -7.31 -8.32 17.36
N GLY A 154 -7.09 -9.54 17.88
CA GLY A 154 -8.18 -10.30 18.53
C GLY A 154 -9.38 -10.57 17.62
N GLY A 155 -9.17 -10.68 16.30
CA GLY A 155 -10.23 -10.86 15.31
C GLY A 155 -11.03 -9.58 14.99
N ARG A 156 -10.58 -8.42 15.47
CA ARG A 156 -11.16 -7.11 15.14
C ARG A 156 -10.26 -6.33 14.20
N TYR A 157 -10.86 -5.77 13.16
CA TYR A 157 -10.18 -5.00 12.13
C TYR A 157 -10.20 -3.51 12.46
N GLY A 158 -9.12 -2.82 12.09
CA GLY A 158 -8.95 -1.37 12.18
C GLY A 158 -7.95 -0.88 11.13
N ALA A 159 -7.51 0.37 11.26
CA ALA A 159 -6.50 0.93 10.37
C ALA A 159 -5.66 2.03 11.06
N LEU A 160 -4.40 2.12 10.66
CA LEU A 160 -3.51 3.26 10.89
C LEU A 160 -3.25 3.97 9.55
N GLY A 161 -3.01 5.27 9.59
CA GLY A 161 -2.57 6.00 8.39
C GLY A 161 -2.62 7.50 8.55
N ILE A 162 -2.46 8.20 7.43
CA ILE A 162 -2.65 9.65 7.38
C ILE A 162 -3.33 10.03 6.07
N SER A 163 -4.25 10.98 6.16
CA SER A 163 -5.03 11.47 5.04
C SER A 163 -5.37 12.94 5.26
N ARG A 164 -5.76 13.63 4.18
CA ARG A 164 -6.32 14.98 4.25
C ARG A 164 -7.70 15.01 4.91
N ARG A 165 -8.35 13.86 5.06
CA ARG A 165 -9.67 13.69 5.66
C ARG A 165 -9.55 12.73 6.84
N GLU A 166 -10.07 13.11 8.00
CA GLU A 166 -9.93 12.32 9.23
C GLU A 166 -10.56 10.94 9.12
N GLU A 167 -11.71 10.85 8.46
CA GLU A 167 -12.44 9.60 8.28
C GLU A 167 -11.78 8.63 7.30
N LEU A 168 -10.72 9.06 6.61
CA LEU A 168 -10.00 8.27 5.62
C LEU A 168 -8.58 7.93 6.12
N MET A 169 -8.37 7.82 7.44
CA MET A 169 -7.10 7.37 8.02
C MET A 169 -7.33 6.35 9.16
N TYR A 170 -7.25 6.79 10.42
CA TYR A 170 -7.39 5.96 11.60
C TYR A 170 -8.78 5.34 11.71
N LYS A 171 -8.81 4.06 12.05
CA LYS A 171 -10.01 3.32 12.43
C LYS A 171 -9.66 2.45 13.63
N ALA A 172 -10.33 2.65 14.77
CA ALA A 172 -10.12 1.81 15.93
C ALA A 172 -10.38 0.33 15.57
N PRO A 173 -9.65 -0.64 16.17
CA PRO A 173 -9.80 -2.06 15.86
C PRO A 173 -11.08 -2.63 16.49
N VAL A 174 -12.24 -2.23 15.97
CA VAL A 174 -13.57 -2.59 16.51
C VAL A 174 -14.43 -3.36 15.51
N PHE A 175 -14.10 -3.30 14.21
CA PHE A 175 -14.86 -3.93 13.13
C PHE A 175 -14.73 -5.45 13.20
N ARG A 176 -15.84 -6.18 13.07
CA ARG A 176 -15.84 -7.65 13.23
C ARG A 176 -15.33 -8.37 12.00
N THR A 177 -15.47 -7.74 10.84
CA THR A 177 -15.11 -8.30 9.54
C THR A 177 -14.30 -7.29 8.73
N LEU A 178 -13.52 -7.80 7.77
CA LEU A 178 -12.77 -6.94 6.85
C LEU A 178 -13.75 -6.13 5.99
N SER A 179 -14.87 -6.75 5.61
CA SER A 179 -15.94 -6.08 4.86
C SER A 179 -16.47 -4.84 5.56
N GLU A 180 -16.75 -4.92 6.87
CA GLU A 180 -17.24 -3.76 7.63
C GLU A 180 -16.25 -2.59 7.62
N LEU A 181 -14.95 -2.86 7.82
CA LEU A 181 -13.91 -1.84 7.75
C LEU A 181 -13.86 -1.19 6.35
N ILE A 182 -13.88 -2.00 5.28
CA ILE A 182 -13.79 -1.49 3.91
C ILE A 182 -15.04 -0.68 3.53
N PHE A 183 -16.24 -1.10 3.97
CA PHE A 183 -17.46 -0.35 3.72
C PHE A 183 -17.50 0.97 4.49
N ASP A 184 -16.91 1.04 5.68
CA ASP A 184 -16.75 2.31 6.40
C ASP A 184 -15.83 3.29 5.66
N PHE A 185 -14.74 2.81 5.04
CA PHE A 185 -13.94 3.64 4.12
C PHE A 185 -14.70 4.05 2.86
N GLU A 186 -15.48 3.14 2.26
CA GLU A 186 -16.31 3.45 1.08
C GLU A 186 -17.33 4.55 1.39
N GLU A 187 -17.96 4.49 2.57
CA GLU A 187 -18.87 5.50 3.09
C GLU A 187 -18.17 6.85 3.25
N ALA A 188 -17.00 6.86 3.90
CA ALA A 188 -16.19 8.07 4.07
C ALA A 188 -15.77 8.69 2.73
N TYR A 189 -15.44 7.87 1.73
CA TYR A 189 -15.17 8.37 0.37
C TYR A 189 -16.40 9.04 -0.25
N ARG A 190 -17.58 8.44 -0.08
CA ARG A 190 -18.81 8.98 -0.65
C ARG A 190 -19.17 10.32 -0.02
N ARG A 191 -18.91 10.52 1.27
CA ARG A 191 -19.09 11.81 1.96
C ARG A 191 -18.23 12.94 1.39
N CYS A 192 -17.10 12.63 0.76
CA CYS A 192 -16.31 13.58 -0.03
C CYS A 192 -16.50 13.45 -1.55
N TRP A 193 -17.65 12.90 -1.99
CA TRP A 193 -18.04 12.73 -3.41
C TRP A 193 -17.10 11.86 -4.26
N HIS A 194 -16.23 11.08 -3.62
CA HIS A 194 -15.41 10.10 -4.32
C HIS A 194 -16.20 8.81 -4.51
N THR A 195 -16.15 8.25 -5.72
CA THR A 195 -16.63 6.89 -6.01
C THR A 195 -15.47 5.91 -5.86
N LEU A 196 -15.63 4.90 -5.00
CA LEU A 196 -14.66 3.82 -4.88
C LEU A 196 -14.70 2.93 -6.14
N LYS A 197 -13.54 2.72 -6.76
CA LYS A 197 -13.42 1.94 -8.01
C LYS A 197 -12.68 0.63 -7.81
N LYS A 198 -11.57 0.65 -7.06
CA LYS A 198 -10.81 -0.57 -6.77
C LYS A 198 -10.31 -0.57 -5.33
N VAL A 199 -10.30 -1.76 -4.73
CA VAL A 199 -9.60 -2.04 -3.46
C VAL A 199 -8.50 -3.05 -3.74
N LYS A 200 -7.29 -2.80 -3.23
CA LYS A 200 -6.17 -3.74 -3.29
C LYS A 200 -5.74 -4.04 -1.87
N LEU A 201 -5.72 -5.32 -1.54
CA LEU A 201 -5.34 -5.82 -0.22
C LEU A 201 -4.01 -6.52 -0.36
N GLY A 202 -3.07 -6.18 0.50
CA GLY A 202 -1.83 -6.90 0.65
C GLY A 202 -1.94 -8.06 1.63
N HIS A 203 -0.86 -8.84 1.73
CA HIS A 203 -0.74 -9.87 2.76
C HIS A 203 -0.20 -9.29 4.07
N CYS A 204 -0.18 -10.10 5.13
CA CYS A 204 0.40 -9.72 6.42
C CYS A 204 1.90 -9.40 6.27
N VAL A 205 2.33 -8.31 6.90
CA VAL A 205 3.72 -7.86 6.90
C VAL A 205 4.47 -8.51 8.06
N SER A 206 5.65 -9.07 7.79
CA SER A 206 6.52 -9.67 8.80
C SER A 206 6.83 -8.71 9.95
N HIS A 207 6.88 -9.24 11.18
CA HIS A 207 7.31 -8.51 12.37
C HIS A 207 8.84 -8.40 12.48
N ASP A 208 9.58 -9.18 11.71
CA ASP A 208 11.04 -9.10 11.66
C ASP A 208 11.47 -7.83 10.90
N PRO A 209 12.05 -6.82 11.58
CA PRO A 209 12.49 -5.59 10.94
C PRO A 209 13.67 -5.83 9.97
N HIS A 210 14.37 -6.96 10.07
CA HIS A 210 15.50 -7.31 9.22
C HIS A 210 15.12 -8.23 8.04
N SER A 211 13.82 -8.52 7.88
CA SER A 211 13.35 -9.34 6.77
C SER A 211 13.75 -8.75 5.42
N VAL A 212 14.25 -9.62 4.55
CA VAL A 212 14.57 -9.30 3.15
C VAL A 212 13.38 -9.46 2.22
N GLU A 213 12.24 -9.89 2.74
CA GLU A 213 10.99 -10.02 1.98
C GLU A 213 10.46 -8.65 1.55
N GLN A 214 9.73 -8.63 0.45
CA GLN A 214 9.01 -7.44 0.01
C GLN A 214 7.59 -7.45 0.57
N ILE A 215 7.07 -6.27 0.90
CA ILE A 215 5.66 -6.12 1.24
C ILE A 215 4.82 -6.53 0.03
N GLU A 216 3.93 -7.50 0.20
CA GLU A 216 2.99 -7.87 -0.85
C GLU A 216 1.84 -6.86 -0.89
N TRP A 217 1.93 -5.85 -1.76
CA TRP A 217 0.96 -4.74 -1.80
C TRP A 217 -0.39 -5.04 -2.48
N LYS A 218 -0.46 -6.14 -3.24
CA LYS A 218 -1.57 -6.42 -4.17
C LYS A 218 -1.86 -7.92 -4.26
N HIS A 219 -2.02 -8.57 -3.11
CA HIS A 219 -2.39 -9.98 -3.03
C HIS A 219 -3.79 -10.22 -3.63
N SER A 220 -4.76 -9.39 -3.23
CA SER A 220 -6.12 -9.38 -3.79
C SER A 220 -6.42 -8.03 -4.43
N ILE A 221 -6.95 -8.04 -5.65
CA ILE A 221 -7.34 -6.82 -6.39
C ILE A 221 -8.81 -6.95 -6.75
N LEU A 222 -9.64 -6.12 -6.12
CA LEU A 222 -11.09 -6.15 -6.25
C LEU A 222 -11.54 -4.93 -7.05
N ASP A 223 -12.21 -5.17 -8.17
CA ASP A 223 -12.71 -4.17 -9.10
C ASP A 223 -14.22 -4.00 -8.90
N LEU A 224 -14.64 -2.87 -8.30
CA LEU A 224 -16.03 -2.66 -7.92
C LEU A 224 -16.93 -2.45 -9.15
N ASP A 225 -16.37 -2.08 -10.30
CA ASP A 225 -17.12 -1.98 -11.55
C ASP A 225 -17.46 -3.37 -12.14
N LYS A 226 -16.83 -4.45 -11.63
CA LYS A 226 -16.99 -5.83 -12.13
C LYS A 226 -17.64 -6.79 -11.14
N LEU A 227 -17.79 -6.38 -9.88
CA LEU A 227 -18.26 -7.23 -8.80
C LEU A 227 -19.61 -6.73 -8.30
N THR A 228 -20.52 -7.65 -8.03
CA THR A 228 -21.73 -7.34 -7.26
C THR A 228 -21.35 -7.01 -5.81
N ARG A 229 -22.23 -6.33 -5.07
CA ARG A 229 -22.01 -6.02 -3.65
C ARG A 229 -21.77 -7.29 -2.82
N GLU A 230 -22.47 -8.38 -3.13
CA GLU A 230 -22.32 -9.67 -2.45
C GLU A 230 -21.00 -10.36 -2.79
N ASP A 231 -20.61 -10.39 -4.06
CA ASP A 231 -19.34 -11.01 -4.47
C ASP A 231 -18.14 -10.22 -3.95
N PHE A 232 -18.26 -8.89 -3.91
CA PHE A 232 -17.24 -8.05 -3.28
C PHE A 232 -17.06 -8.39 -1.80
N ARG A 233 -18.16 -8.52 -1.04
CA ARG A 233 -18.12 -8.98 0.37
C ARG A 233 -17.49 -10.38 0.49
N LYS A 234 -17.89 -11.33 -0.35
CA LYS A 234 -17.34 -12.71 -0.35
C LYS A 234 -15.83 -12.71 -0.58
N GLU A 235 -15.34 -11.92 -1.53
CA GLU A 235 -13.89 -11.83 -1.81
C GLU A 235 -13.12 -11.13 -0.68
N LEU A 236 -13.70 -10.14 0.00
CA LEU A 236 -13.10 -9.53 1.20
C LEU A 236 -12.95 -10.57 2.32
N GLU A 237 -14.00 -11.34 2.62
CA GLU A 237 -13.94 -12.36 3.67
C GLU A 237 -13.08 -13.57 3.27
N ARG A 238 -12.98 -13.88 1.97
CA ARG A 238 -12.01 -14.85 1.45
C ARG A 238 -10.58 -14.38 1.72
N HIS A 239 -10.25 -13.14 1.36
CA HIS A 239 -8.92 -12.57 1.65
C HIS A 239 -8.62 -12.56 3.15
N ALA A 240 -9.59 -12.18 3.99
CA ALA A 240 -9.45 -12.21 5.45
C ALA A 240 -9.14 -13.61 6.00
N ARG A 241 -9.73 -14.66 5.43
CA ARG A 241 -9.41 -16.06 5.78
C ARG A 241 -8.01 -16.46 5.31
N ASP A 242 -7.63 -16.10 4.08
CA ASP A 242 -6.30 -16.41 3.52
C ASP A 242 -5.18 -15.81 4.37
N MET A 243 -5.36 -14.58 4.88
CA MET A 243 -4.43 -13.95 5.84
C MET A 243 -4.32 -14.74 7.15
N ARG A 244 -5.44 -15.13 7.76
CA ARG A 244 -5.46 -15.88 9.05
C ARG A 244 -4.79 -17.25 8.93
N LEU A 245 -4.96 -17.91 7.79
CA LEU A 245 -4.35 -19.21 7.51
C LEU A 245 -2.90 -19.10 7.04
N LYS A 246 -2.35 -17.88 6.93
CA LYS A 246 -1.02 -17.59 6.38
C LYS A 246 -0.79 -18.24 5.01
N ILE A 247 -1.85 -18.37 4.21
CA ILE A 247 -1.78 -18.94 2.87
C ILE A 247 -1.14 -17.87 1.98
N GLY A 248 0.15 -18.01 1.71
CA GLY A 248 0.86 -17.27 0.68
C GLY A 248 0.90 -18.05 -0.63
N LYS A 249 1.23 -17.38 -1.75
CA LYS A 249 1.61 -18.10 -2.98
C LYS A 249 2.91 -18.87 -2.71
N GLY A 250 2.81 -20.17 -2.41
CA GLY A 250 3.96 -21.07 -2.32
C GLY A 250 3.86 -22.21 -1.29
N THR A 251 2.86 -22.23 -0.41
CA THR A 251 2.79 -23.24 0.69
C THR A 251 1.58 -24.19 0.61
N GLY A 252 0.75 -24.09 -0.42
CA GLY A 252 -0.36 -25.02 -0.65
C GLY A 252 -0.08 -26.00 -1.79
N PRO A 253 -0.48 -27.28 -1.68
CA PRO A 253 -0.55 -28.17 -2.84
C PRO A 253 -1.44 -27.51 -3.92
N PRO A 254 -1.09 -27.60 -5.21
CA PRO A 254 -1.95 -27.08 -6.26
C PRO A 254 -3.34 -27.70 -6.11
N SER A 255 -4.36 -26.84 -6.06
CA SER A 255 -5.74 -27.31 -6.01
C SER A 255 -6.01 -28.16 -7.25
N PRO A 256 -6.61 -29.36 -7.12
CA PRO A 256 -6.89 -30.21 -8.27
C PRO A 256 -7.90 -29.49 -9.17
N THR A 257 -7.58 -29.40 -10.45
CA THR A 257 -8.48 -28.90 -11.48
C THR A 257 -9.73 -29.78 -11.49
N LYS A 258 -10.90 -29.16 -11.38
CA LYS A 258 -12.20 -29.82 -11.57
C LYS A 258 -12.36 -30.19 -13.04
N ASP A 259 -11.79 -31.32 -13.42
CA ASP A 259 -12.28 -32.11 -14.54
C ASP A 259 -12.76 -33.44 -13.97
N ARG A 260 -14.08 -33.59 -13.88
CA ARG A 260 -14.73 -34.83 -13.47
C ARG A 260 -15.55 -35.36 -14.64
N LYS A 261 -15.41 -36.68 -14.85
CA LYS A 261 -16.13 -37.63 -15.73
C LYS A 261 -15.51 -37.71 -17.12
N LYS A 262 -15.07 -38.85 -17.64
CA LYS A 262 -15.42 -40.30 -17.56
C LYS A 262 -14.15 -41.03 -18.08
N ASP A 263 -13.70 -42.20 -17.66
CA ASP A 263 -14.34 -43.51 -17.59
C ASP A 263 -13.47 -44.45 -16.74
N VAL A 264 -14.13 -45.45 -16.17
CA VAL A 264 -13.53 -46.57 -15.45
C VAL A 264 -13.18 -47.64 -16.48
N SER A 265 -11.92 -48.09 -16.56
CA SER A 265 -11.52 -49.44 -17.05
C SER A 265 -10.05 -49.75 -16.76
N SER A 266 -9.82 -50.99 -16.34
CA SER A 266 -8.63 -51.59 -15.70
C SER A 266 -7.44 -51.86 -16.67
N PRO A 267 -6.26 -52.29 -16.17
CA PRO A 267 -5.01 -52.28 -16.94
C PRO A 267 -4.74 -53.57 -17.71
N GLN A 268 -4.29 -53.47 -18.96
CA GLN A 268 -3.64 -54.58 -19.68
C GLN A 268 -2.32 -54.16 -20.32
N ARG A 269 -1.25 -54.68 -19.69
CA ARG A 269 -0.04 -55.33 -20.22
C ARG A 269 0.08 -55.42 -21.76
N GLY A 270 1.20 -54.96 -22.31
CA GLY A 270 1.63 -55.27 -23.68
C GLY A 270 2.86 -54.47 -24.12
N GLN A 271 3.89 -55.18 -24.58
CA GLN A 271 5.24 -54.70 -24.92
C GLN A 271 5.37 -54.13 -26.35
N ALA A 272 6.52 -53.47 -26.56
CA ALA A 272 7.36 -53.45 -27.77
C ALA A 272 7.39 -52.17 -28.62
N SER A 273 8.56 -51.54 -28.60
CA SER A 273 9.11 -50.58 -29.57
C SER A 273 9.64 -51.31 -30.83
N PRO A 274 10.34 -50.65 -31.77
CA PRO A 274 9.99 -49.51 -32.63
C PRO A 274 10.30 -49.82 -34.12
N HIS A 275 9.79 -49.10 -35.13
CA HIS A 275 10.40 -49.12 -36.47
C HIS A 275 10.47 -47.73 -37.14
N ARG A 276 11.68 -47.45 -37.65
CA ARG A 276 12.17 -46.26 -38.35
C ARG A 276 11.53 -46.07 -39.73
N ARG A 277 11.37 -44.82 -40.19
CA ARG A 277 12.03 -44.34 -41.43
C ARG A 277 12.05 -42.82 -41.58
N ASN A 278 13.22 -42.32 -41.96
CA ASN A 278 13.53 -40.96 -42.42
C ASN A 278 12.73 -40.58 -43.67
N SER A 279 12.42 -39.29 -43.84
CA SER A 279 12.87 -38.48 -45.00
C SER A 279 12.48 -36.99 -44.92
N ARG A 280 13.53 -36.15 -44.94
CA ARG A 280 13.73 -34.88 -45.67
C ARG A 280 12.54 -33.93 -45.91
N GLY A 281 12.71 -32.72 -45.36
CA GLY A 281 12.79 -31.47 -46.14
C GLY A 281 11.49 -30.74 -46.43
N ASP A 282 11.24 -29.61 -45.75
CA ASP A 282 11.24 -28.33 -46.44
C ASP A 282 11.25 -27.12 -45.49
N ARG A 283 12.00 -26.10 -45.91
CA ARG A 283 12.16 -24.79 -45.26
C ARG A 283 11.07 -23.84 -45.76
N ARG A 284 10.54 -23.00 -44.85
CA ARG A 284 10.19 -21.55 -44.97
C ARG A 284 8.91 -21.23 -44.13
N PRO A 285 8.61 -19.95 -43.80
CA PRO A 285 9.45 -18.98 -43.11
C PRO A 285 8.74 -18.31 -41.91
N SER A 286 9.52 -17.53 -41.18
CA SER A 286 9.19 -16.61 -40.08
C SER A 286 7.82 -15.92 -40.15
N GLY A 287 6.97 -16.17 -39.15
CA GLY A 287 5.78 -15.38 -38.83
C GLY A 287 6.11 -14.28 -37.81
N GLU A 288 5.59 -13.09 -38.07
CA GLU A 288 5.91 -11.79 -37.46
C GLU A 288 5.73 -11.75 -35.94
N LYS A 289 6.70 -11.13 -35.26
CA LYS A 289 6.59 -10.73 -33.84
C LYS A 289 5.61 -9.56 -33.73
N LYS A 290 4.52 -9.75 -32.99
CA LYS A 290 3.72 -8.65 -32.43
C LYS A 290 4.62 -7.75 -31.57
N PRO A 291 4.51 -6.41 -31.68
CA PRO A 291 5.30 -5.52 -30.85
C PRO A 291 4.90 -5.66 -29.38
N ALA A 292 5.91 -5.69 -28.52
CA ALA A 292 5.78 -5.79 -27.09
C ALA A 292 5.06 -4.55 -26.53
N ASP A 293 3.95 -4.78 -25.83
CA ASP A 293 3.32 -3.76 -25.00
C ASP A 293 4.33 -3.26 -23.96
N SER A 294 4.47 -1.95 -23.92
CA SER A 294 5.33 -1.21 -23.02
C SER A 294 4.97 -1.54 -21.57
N LYS A 295 5.97 -2.01 -20.81
CA LYS A 295 5.89 -2.18 -19.35
C LYS A 295 5.51 -0.85 -18.72
N ALA A 296 4.25 -0.71 -18.31
CA ALA A 296 3.79 0.43 -17.53
C ALA A 296 4.53 0.47 -16.18
N MET A 297 5.35 1.50 -16.01
CA MET A 297 6.03 1.86 -14.75
C MET A 297 5.00 2.02 -13.63
N PRO A 298 5.28 1.57 -12.38
CA PRO A 298 4.38 1.80 -11.26
C PRO A 298 4.37 3.29 -10.90
N ASP A 299 3.31 3.97 -11.32
CA ASP A 299 3.03 5.38 -11.03
C ASP A 299 2.81 5.61 -9.52
N LEU A 300 3.89 6.02 -8.84
CA LEU A 300 3.95 6.37 -7.42
C LEU A 300 3.23 7.69 -7.10
N ASN A 301 2.78 8.45 -8.10
CA ASN A 301 2.28 9.83 -7.95
C ASN A 301 0.78 9.97 -7.65
N GLY A 302 0.04 8.86 -7.45
CA GLY A 302 -1.42 8.92 -7.38
C GLY A 302 -2.04 9.15 -6.00
N TYR A 303 -1.25 9.22 -4.92
CA TYR A 303 -1.74 9.05 -3.56
C TYR A 303 -2.39 10.31 -2.95
N GLN A 304 -3.68 10.55 -3.24
CA GLN A 304 -4.41 11.79 -3.00
C GLN A 304 -5.93 11.59 -2.90
N ILE A 305 -6.59 12.20 -1.91
CA ILE A 305 -8.07 12.39 -1.86
C ILE A 305 -8.38 13.88 -1.82
N ARG A 306 -9.09 14.46 -2.79
CA ARG A 306 -9.31 15.92 -2.80
C ARG A 306 -10.23 16.32 -1.64
N VAL A 307 -10.06 17.55 -1.17
CA VAL A 307 -11.03 18.20 -0.27
C VAL A 307 -12.15 18.71 -1.14
#